data_AF-G4ZH40-F1
#
_entry.id   AF-G4ZH40-F1
#
_cell.length_a   1.000
_cell.length_b   1.000
_cell.length_c   1.000
_cell.angle_alpha   90.00
_cell.angle_beta   90.00
_cell.angle_gamma   90.00
#
_symmetry.space_group_name_H-M   'P 1'
#
loop_
_entity.id
_entity.type
_entity.pdbx_description
1 polymer ?
#
loop_
_entity_poly.entity_id
_entity_poly.type
_entity_poly.pdbx_seq_one_letter_code
_entity_poly.pdbx_strand_id
1 'polypeptide(L)'
;MNVQLDNIFESNEIKSHLPKKGSFLILLRPPNLEVGHWTAVHNGEFFDSMGEGPPKKYGIDRYNTKQYQGTYGDYCGPFCVLWLYSKQYRKPDVFKTMKDLNLTILE
;
A
#
# COMPACT_ATOMS: atom_id res chain seq x y z
N MET A 1 -2.26 -0.26 17.22
CA MET A 1 -2.83 -1.16 16.18
C MET A 1 -1.97 -2.43 16.18
N ASN A 2 -2.52 -3.60 16.53
CA ASN A 2 -1.75 -4.86 16.67
C ASN A 2 -1.64 -5.61 15.33
N VAL A 3 -1.20 -4.92 14.28
CA VAL A 3 -1.07 -5.47 12.93
C VAL A 3 0.06 -6.50 12.91
N GLN A 4 -0.22 -7.68 12.36
CA GLN A 4 0.79 -8.72 12.16
C GLN A 4 1.38 -8.61 10.75
N LEU A 5 2.70 -8.67 10.65
CA LEU A 5 3.41 -8.67 9.37
C LEU A 5 4.12 -10.01 9.21
N ASP A 6 3.94 -10.64 8.04
CA ASP A 6 4.68 -11.83 7.67
C ASP A 6 6.09 -11.48 7.17
N ASN A 7 6.25 -10.31 6.54
CA ASN A 7 7.55 -9.79 6.15
C ASN A 7 7.53 -8.27 5.87
N ILE A 8 8.73 -7.68 5.80
CA ILE A 8 8.98 -6.32 5.30
C ILE A 8 10.03 -6.43 4.20
N PHE A 9 9.74 -5.87 3.03
CA PHE A 9 10.62 -5.95 1.87
C PHE A 9 11.04 -4.55 1.40
N GLU A 10 12.25 -4.45 0.86
CA GLU A 10 12.51 -3.51 -0.21
C GLU A 10 12.06 -4.10 -1.55
N SER A 11 11.52 -3.26 -2.44
CA SER A 11 11.05 -3.70 -3.76
C SER A 11 12.08 -4.53 -4.53
N ASN A 12 13.37 -4.21 -4.38
CA ASN A 12 14.46 -4.88 -5.08
C ASN A 12 14.75 -6.30 -4.56
N GLU A 13 14.32 -6.65 -3.36
CA GLU A 13 14.45 -8.00 -2.79
C GLU A 13 13.44 -8.97 -3.41
N ILE A 14 12.34 -8.45 -3.96
CA ILE A 14 11.27 -9.24 -4.58
C ILE A 14 11.71 -9.61 -6.01
N LYS A 15 12.20 -10.84 -6.18
CA LYS A 15 12.67 -11.40 -7.46
C LYS A 15 11.62 -12.23 -8.20
N SER A 16 10.54 -12.60 -7.54
CA SER A 16 9.44 -13.40 -8.09
C SER A 16 8.10 -12.92 -7.53
N HIS A 17 7.00 -13.52 -7.99
CA HIS A 17 5.67 -13.18 -7.49
C HIS A 17 5.58 -13.35 -5.96
N LEU A 18 4.87 -12.42 -5.32
CA LEU A 18 4.64 -12.49 -3.88
C LEU A 18 3.67 -13.63 -3.54
N PRO A 19 3.76 -14.18 -2.32
CA PRO A 19 2.78 -15.13 -1.82
C PRO A 19 1.35 -14.54 -1.88
N LYS A 20 0.38 -15.36 -2.28
CA LYS A 20 -1.04 -14.96 -2.34
C LYS A 20 -1.67 -14.77 -0.95
N LYS A 21 -1.04 -15.26 0.12
CA LYS A 21 -1.47 -15.11 1.52
C LYS A 21 -0.39 -14.39 2.32
N GLY A 22 -0.81 -13.65 3.34
CA GLY A 22 0.08 -12.91 4.24
C GLY A 22 -0.07 -11.39 4.12
N SER A 23 0.59 -10.69 5.03
CA SER A 23 0.63 -9.24 5.15
C SER A 23 2.06 -8.75 5.05
N PHE A 24 2.31 -7.87 4.08
CA PHE A 24 3.66 -7.38 3.79
C PHE A 24 3.67 -5.86 3.76
N LEU A 25 4.73 -5.26 4.28
CA LEU A 25 5.10 -3.89 3.95
C LEU A 25 6.19 -3.92 2.89
N ILE A 26 6.08 -3.06 1.89
CA ILE A 26 7.04 -2.99 0.79
C ILE A 26 7.47 -1.56 0.59
N LEU A 27 8.77 -1.31 0.71
CA LEU A 27 9.38 -0.04 0.42
C LEU A 27 9.76 0.05 -1.06
N LEU A 28 9.10 0.96 -1.77
CA LEU A 28 9.44 1.35 -3.13
C LEU A 28 10.52 2.43 -3.06
N ARG A 29 11.78 2.00 -3.18
CA ARG A 29 12.94 2.90 -3.16
C ARG A 29 13.80 2.67 -4.40
N PRO A 30 13.98 3.68 -5.25
CA PRO A 30 15.01 3.63 -6.29
C PRO A 30 16.39 3.39 -5.68
N PRO A 31 17.32 2.73 -6.40
CA PRO A 31 18.69 2.60 -5.94
C PRO A 31 19.31 3.96 -5.61
N ASN A 32 20.09 4.03 -4.53
CA ASN A 32 20.84 5.22 -4.10
C ASN A 32 20.00 6.42 -3.61
N LEU A 33 18.73 6.24 -3.27
CA LEU A 33 17.94 7.25 -2.56
C LEU A 33 17.77 6.86 -1.09
N GLU A 34 17.73 7.84 -0.19
CA GLU A 34 17.50 7.60 1.24
C GLU A 34 16.00 7.46 1.55
N VAL A 35 15.16 8.22 0.83
CA VAL A 35 13.70 8.25 0.99
C VAL A 35 13.04 7.39 -0.07
N GLY A 36 11.98 6.69 0.33
CA GLY A 36 11.14 5.89 -0.56
C GLY A 36 9.67 5.98 -0.18
N HIS A 37 8.86 5.19 -0.88
CA HIS A 37 7.42 5.17 -0.71
C HIS A 37 6.95 3.83 -0.14
N TRP A 38 6.20 3.87 0.96
CA TRP A 38 5.68 2.65 1.59
C TRP A 38 4.36 2.22 0.97
N THR A 39 4.27 0.92 0.69
CA THR A 39 3.06 0.25 0.19
C THR A 39 2.79 -1.00 1.04
N ALA A 40 1.56 -1.51 0.97
CA ALA A 40 1.17 -2.71 1.72
C ALA A 40 0.54 -3.76 0.80
N VAL A 41 0.68 -5.02 1.20
CA VAL A 41 -0.04 -6.14 0.60
C VAL A 41 -0.72 -6.94 1.69
N HIS A 42 -1.95 -7.37 1.45
CA HIS A 42 -2.64 -8.33 2.30
C HIS A 42 -3.41 -9.34 1.46
N ASN A 43 -3.08 -10.63 1.60
CA ASN A 43 -3.77 -11.73 0.94
C ASN A 43 -3.99 -11.51 -0.57
N GLY A 44 -2.93 -11.07 -1.27
CA GLY A 44 -2.96 -10.84 -2.71
C GLY A 44 -3.70 -9.58 -3.16
N GLU A 45 -4.00 -8.66 -2.25
CA GLU A 45 -4.48 -7.32 -2.55
C GLU A 45 -3.39 -6.30 -2.20
N PHE A 46 -3.14 -5.36 -3.11
CA PHE A 46 -2.15 -4.30 -2.95
C PHE A 46 -2.80 -2.98 -2.51
N PHE A 47 -2.05 -2.21 -1.74
CA PHE A 47 -2.44 -0.89 -1.28
C PHE A 47 -1.31 0.09 -1.46
N ASP A 48 -1.63 1.14 -2.20
CA ASP A 48 -0.88 2.39 -2.23
C ASP A 48 -1.82 3.49 -1.73
N SER A 49 -1.35 4.26 -0.75
CA SER A 49 -2.06 5.44 -0.26
C SER A 49 -2.31 6.52 -1.32
N MET A 50 -1.57 6.48 -2.43
CA MET A 50 -1.75 7.35 -3.60
C MET A 50 -2.72 6.78 -4.65
N GLY A 51 -3.25 5.56 -4.46
CA GLY A 51 -4.17 4.92 -5.40
C GLY A 51 -3.50 4.22 -6.59
N GLU A 52 -2.17 4.13 -6.58
CA GLU A 52 -1.38 3.52 -7.66
C GLU A 52 -1.40 1.98 -7.63
N GLY A 53 -1.26 1.38 -8.81
CA GLY A 53 -1.19 -0.07 -8.98
C GLY A 53 0.18 -0.66 -8.58
N PRO A 54 0.24 -1.96 -8.27
CA PRO A 54 1.50 -2.63 -7.93
C PRO A 54 2.43 -2.77 -9.15
N PRO A 55 3.77 -2.79 -8.94
CA PRO A 55 4.70 -3.31 -9.92
C PRO A 55 4.32 -4.71 -10.42
N LYS A 56 4.30 -4.91 -11.75
CA LYS A 56 3.91 -6.20 -12.39
C LYS A 56 4.64 -7.42 -11.82
N LYS A 57 5.92 -7.25 -11.44
CA LYS A 57 6.75 -8.31 -10.85
C LYS A 57 6.18 -8.92 -9.55
N TYR A 58 5.25 -8.24 -8.87
CA TYR A 58 4.62 -8.77 -7.66
C TYR A 58 3.55 -9.83 -7.96
N GLY A 59 3.03 -9.90 -9.20
CA GLY A 59 1.97 -10.85 -9.56
C GLY A 59 0.65 -10.60 -8.82
N ILE A 60 0.30 -9.33 -8.61
CA ILE A 60 -0.91 -8.86 -7.92
C ILE A 60 -1.68 -7.93 -8.86
N ASP A 61 -2.96 -8.24 -9.11
CA ASP A 61 -3.82 -7.43 -9.99
C ASP A 61 -4.87 -6.63 -9.20
N ARG A 62 -5.17 -7.06 -7.97
CA ARG A 62 -6.19 -6.42 -7.13
C ARG A 62 -5.55 -5.32 -6.30
N TYR A 63 -6.03 -4.09 -6.44
CA TYR A 63 -5.57 -2.95 -5.64
C TYR A 63 -6.67 -1.92 -5.43
N ASN A 64 -6.43 -0.99 -4.50
CA ASN A 64 -7.30 0.13 -4.21
C ASN A 64 -6.89 1.35 -5.05
N THR A 65 -7.80 1.86 -5.89
CA THR A 65 -7.53 3.02 -6.76
C THR A 65 -7.78 4.37 -6.10
N LYS A 66 -8.33 4.37 -4.88
CA LYS A 66 -8.64 5.60 -4.14
C LYS A 66 -7.38 6.23 -3.59
N GLN A 67 -7.23 7.54 -3.80
CA GLN A 67 -6.10 8.30 -3.29
C GLN A 67 -6.45 8.89 -1.92
N TYR A 68 -5.68 8.55 -0.89
CA TYR A 68 -5.86 9.03 0.48
C TYR A 68 -4.86 10.11 0.88
N GLN A 69 -3.75 10.23 0.16
CA GLN A 69 -2.75 11.28 0.34
C GLN A 69 -2.32 11.90 -0.99
N GLY A 70 -1.90 13.17 -0.94
CA GLY A 70 -1.28 13.82 -2.09
C GLY A 70 0.11 13.26 -2.39
N THR A 71 0.62 13.56 -3.60
CA THR A 71 1.94 13.12 -4.09
C THR A 71 3.10 13.55 -3.19
N TYR A 72 2.95 14.68 -2.49
CA TYR A 72 3.95 15.25 -1.58
C TYR A 72 3.64 14.98 -0.10
N GLY A 73 2.76 14.02 0.20
CA GLY A 73 2.41 13.64 1.57
C GLY A 73 3.35 12.58 2.14
N ASP A 74 3.81 12.79 3.37
CA ASP A 74 4.75 11.90 4.07
C ASP A 74 4.05 10.83 4.94
N TYR A 75 2.81 10.45 4.61
CA TYR A 75 1.96 9.58 5.43
C TYR A 75 1.74 8.18 4.85
N CYS A 76 2.50 7.78 3.82
CA CYS A 76 2.31 6.50 3.12
C CYS A 76 2.43 5.29 4.07
N GLY A 77 3.41 5.32 4.97
CA GLY A 77 3.61 4.28 5.99
C GLY A 77 2.44 4.15 6.96
N PRO A 78 2.02 5.23 7.65
CA PRO A 78 0.82 5.22 8.49
C PRO A 78 -0.44 4.70 7.78
N PHE A 79 -0.69 5.13 6.53
CA PHE A 79 -1.82 4.63 5.75
C PHE A 79 -1.72 3.13 5.47
N CYS A 80 -0.53 2.60 5.18
CA CYS A 80 -0.29 1.17 5.01
C CYS A 80 -0.68 0.38 6.27
N VAL A 81 -0.22 0.80 7.44
CA VAL A 81 -0.54 0.11 8.71
C VAL A 81 -2.03 0.21 9.03
N LEU A 82 -2.65 1.37 8.79
CA LEU A 82 -4.09 1.55 8.97
C LEU A 82 -4.91 0.65 8.03
N TRP A 83 -4.47 0.52 6.78
CA TRP A 83 -5.10 -0.35 5.78
C TRP A 83 -4.97 -1.83 6.17
N LEU A 84 -3.78 -2.27 6.58
CA LEU A 84 -3.56 -3.63 7.07
C LEU A 84 -4.43 -3.93 8.29
N TYR A 85 -4.54 -3.01 9.24
CA TYR A 85 -5.45 -3.11 10.37
C TYR A 85 -6.90 -3.29 9.89
N SER A 86 -7.37 -2.46 8.95
CA SER A 86 -8.73 -2.57 8.41
C SER A 86 -9.01 -3.95 7.79
N LYS A 87 -8.03 -4.55 7.11
CA LYS A 87 -8.15 -5.85 6.46
C LYS A 87 -8.12 -7.00 7.46
N GLN A 88 -7.10 -7.04 8.33
CA GLN A 88 -6.91 -8.12 9.31
C GLN A 88 -8.06 -8.20 10.31
N TYR A 89 -8.60 -7.05 10.73
CA TYR A 89 -9.68 -6.97 11.72
C TYR A 89 -11.07 -6.80 11.11
N ARG A 90 -11.19 -6.83 9.78
CA ARG A 90 -12.45 -6.63 9.04
C ARG A 90 -13.19 -5.35 9.45
N LYS A 91 -12.45 -4.24 9.51
CA LYS A 91 -12.93 -2.89 9.84
C LYS A 91 -12.87 -1.95 8.63
N PRO A 92 -13.65 -2.20 7.56
CA PRO A 92 -13.60 -1.37 6.35
C PRO A 92 -14.07 0.07 6.60
N ASP A 93 -14.88 0.31 7.63
CA ASP A 93 -15.42 1.64 7.97
C ASP A 93 -14.34 2.68 8.26
N VAL A 94 -13.12 2.25 8.63
CA VAL A 94 -11.96 3.12 8.86
C VAL A 94 -11.67 4.02 7.64
N PHE A 95 -11.88 3.53 6.42
CA PHE A 95 -11.63 4.29 5.18
C PHE A 95 -12.91 4.83 4.53
N LYS A 96 -14.09 4.48 5.07
CA LYS A 96 -15.38 4.77 4.45
C LYS A 96 -15.67 6.27 4.34
N THR A 97 -15.29 7.04 5.35
CA THR A 97 -15.53 8.50 5.40
C THR A 97 -14.38 9.33 4.86
N MET A 98 -13.24 8.71 4.54
CA MET A 98 -12.10 9.44 3.97
C MET A 98 -12.46 9.90 2.55
N LYS A 99 -12.09 11.13 2.19
CA LYS A 99 -12.32 11.65 0.83
C LYS A 99 -11.35 10.99 -0.14
N ASP A 100 -11.81 10.69 -1.36
CA ASP A 100 -10.90 10.37 -2.45
C ASP A 100 -10.26 11.68 -2.92
N LEU A 101 -8.94 11.76 -2.83
CA LEU A 101 -8.15 12.90 -3.27
C LEU A 101 -7.82 12.83 -4.76
N ASN A 102 -8.20 11.75 -5.43
CA ASN A 102 -8.23 11.66 -6.89
C ASN A 102 -9.41 12.50 -7.42
N LEU A 103 -9.50 13.74 -6.94
CA LEU A 103 -10.27 14.79 -7.57
C LEU A 103 -9.48 15.09 -8.83
N THR A 104 -9.95 14.57 -9.96
CA THR A 104 -9.68 15.16 -11.27
C THR A 104 -9.47 16.66 -11.10
N ILE A 105 -8.30 17.13 -11.52
CA ILE A 105 -8.08 18.51 -11.92
C ILE A 105 -9.09 18.78 -13.05
N LEU A 106 -10.32 19.09 -12.68
CA LEU A 106 -11.40 19.54 -13.55
C LEU A 106 -12.23 20.50 -12.70
N GLU A 107 -11.68 21.70 -12.52
CA GLU A 107 -12.21 22.95 -13.07
C GLU A 107 -11.04 23.93 -13.30
#